data_AF-A0A0C2YK45-F1
#
_entry.id   AF-A0A0C2YK45-F1
#
_cell.length_a   1.000
_cell.length_b   1.000
_cell.length_c   1.000
_cell.angle_alpha   90.00
_cell.angle_beta   90.00
_cell.angle_gamma   90.00
#
_symmetry.space_group_name_H-M   'P 1'
#
loop_
_entity.id
_entity.type
_entity.pdbx_description
1 polymer ?
#
loop_
_entity_poly.entity_id
_entity_poly.type
_entity_poly.pdbx_seq_one_letter_code
_entity_poly.pdbx_strand_id
1 'polypeptide(L)'
;IHKLAFKIINSSTLLLPAWEATCKEAGLRVRRIPQDVLTCWNSSFDMVDFIVNYHVPVDTMTDKQRLGLGNYTLDEHEWRVLEQLQDVLKDATLFF
;
A
#
# COMPACT_ATOMS: atom_id res chain seq x y z
N ILE A 1 -3.02 -6.46 -1.28
CA ILE A 1 -3.07 -5.06 -0.78
C ILE A 1 -4.06 -4.82 0.36
N HIS A 2 -5.38 -5.03 0.19
CA HIS A 2 -6.38 -4.58 1.20
C HIS A 2 -6.16 -5.19 2.59
N LYS A 3 -5.85 -6.49 2.63
CA LYS A 3 -5.53 -7.22 3.88
C LYS A 3 -4.26 -6.69 4.57
N LEU A 4 -3.26 -6.28 3.81
CA LEU A 4 -2.02 -5.69 4.33
C LEU A 4 -2.32 -4.33 4.99
N ALA A 5 -3.02 -3.45 4.26
CA ALA A 5 -3.45 -2.14 4.77
C ALA A 5 -4.26 -2.28 6.06
N PHE A 6 -5.24 -3.18 6.07
CA PHE A 6 -6.05 -3.47 7.27
C PHE A 6 -5.19 -3.94 8.45
N LYS A 7 -4.23 -4.83 8.22
CA LYS A 7 -3.36 -5.36 9.28
C LYS A 7 -2.44 -4.27 9.86
N ILE A 8 -1.85 -3.43 9.02
CA ILE A 8 -0.99 -2.31 9.44
C ILE A 8 -1.78 -1.31 10.27
N ILE A 9 -2.94 -0.89 9.76
CA ILE A 9 -3.78 0.14 10.39
C ILE A 9 -4.31 -0.31 11.75
N ASN A 10 -4.69 -1.58 11.89
CA ASN A 10 -5.26 -2.11 13.13
C ASN A 10 -4.20 -2.55 14.16
N SER A 11 -2.91 -2.59 13.79
CA SER A 11 -1.82 -2.87 14.72
C SER A 11 -1.09 -1.58 15.10
N SER A 12 -1.73 -0.83 16.00
CA SER A 12 -1.29 0.49 16.45
C SER A 12 0.05 0.49 17.18
N THR A 13 0.46 -0.63 17.77
CA THR A 13 1.64 -0.72 18.64
C THR A 13 2.89 -1.25 17.94
N LEU A 14 2.75 -2.02 16.87
CA LEU A 14 3.87 -2.68 16.21
C LEU A 14 3.99 -2.27 14.74
N LEU A 15 2.93 -2.49 13.95
CA LEU A 15 3.00 -2.26 12.51
C LEU A 15 2.85 -0.79 12.15
N LEU A 16 1.99 -0.04 12.84
CA LEU A 16 1.82 1.38 12.57
C LEU A 16 3.11 2.17 12.85
N PRO A 17 3.81 2.02 14.00
CA PRO A 17 5.09 2.70 14.21
C PRO A 17 6.17 2.25 13.23
N ALA A 18 6.18 0.96 12.86
CA ALA A 18 7.10 0.44 11.85
C ALA A 18 6.85 1.07 10.47
N TRP A 19 5.59 1.25 10.07
CA TRP A 19 5.20 1.96 8.85
C TRP A 19 5.69 3.41 8.85
N GLU A 20 5.49 4.13 9.95
CA GLU A 20 5.96 5.51 10.07
C GLU A 20 7.48 5.61 9.98
N ALA A 21 8.20 4.67 10.58
CA ALA A 21 9.66 4.60 10.49
C ALA A 21 10.12 4.33 9.05
N THR A 22 9.55 3.34 8.37
CA THR A 22 9.91 3.03 6.98
C THR A 22 9.56 4.16 6.01
N CYS A 23 8.46 4.89 6.25
CA CYS A 23 8.14 6.10 5.48
C CYS A 23 9.22 7.17 5.64
N LYS A 24 9.66 7.44 6.88
CA LYS A 24 10.70 8.42 7.18
C LYS A 24 12.06 8.01 6.60
N GLU A 25 12.42 6.73 6.70
CA GLU A 25 13.65 6.16 6.13
C GLU A 25 13.67 6.31 4.59
N ALA A 26 12.52 6.14 3.94
CA ALA A 26 12.36 6.38 2.50
C ALA A 26 12.27 7.86 2.11
N GLY A 27 12.35 8.80 3.07
CA GLY A 27 12.18 10.23 2.82
C GLY A 27 10.76 10.65 2.43
N LEU A 28 9.77 9.77 2.59
CA LEU A 28 8.38 10.02 2.25
C LEU A 28 7.63 10.66 3.42
N ARG A 29 6.63 11.49 3.09
CA ARG A 29 5.72 12.02 4.10
C ARG A 29 4.95 10.85 4.71
N VAL A 30 4.95 10.77 6.04
CA VAL A 30 4.14 9.77 6.75
C VAL A 30 2.66 10.04 6.47
N ARG A 31 2.02 9.13 5.73
CA ARG A 31 0.58 9.16 5.41
C ARG A 31 -0.04 7.82 5.82
N ARG A 32 -1.27 7.86 6.29
CA ARG A 32 -2.04 6.65 6.59
C ARG A 32 -2.39 5.96 5.28
N ILE A 33 -2.20 4.64 5.23
CA ILE A 33 -2.62 3.84 4.08
C ILE A 33 -4.15 4.00 3.91
N PRO A 34 -4.65 4.26 2.69
CA PRO A 34 -6.08 4.24 2.42
C PRO A 34 -6.69 2.91 2.88
N GLN A 35 -7.98 2.92 3.17
CA GLN A 35 -8.76 1.70 3.35
C GLN A 35 -9.78 1.62 2.24
N ASP A 36 -10.01 0.41 1.78
CA ASP A 36 -11.11 0.13 0.88
C ASP A 36 -12.44 0.50 1.55
N VAL A 37 -13.23 1.35 0.89
CA VAL A 37 -14.52 1.82 1.39
C VAL A 37 -15.56 1.40 0.38
N LEU A 38 -16.44 0.47 0.77
CA LEU A 38 -17.47 -0.15 -0.08
C LEU A 38 -18.36 0.86 -0.83
N THR A 39 -18.55 2.06 -0.27
CA THR A 39 -19.39 3.11 -0.85
C THR A 39 -18.63 4.10 -1.73
N CYS A 40 -17.31 3.97 -1.83
CA CYS A 40 -16.46 4.86 -2.62
C CYS A 40 -16.01 4.16 -3.91
N TRP A 41 -16.52 4.64 -5.05
CA TRP A 41 -16.27 4.07 -6.38
C TRP A 41 -14.79 4.07 -6.78
N ASN A 42 -14.00 5.00 -6.26
CA ASN A 42 -12.58 5.15 -6.62
C ASN A 42 -11.63 4.60 -5.54
N SER A 43 -12.14 3.93 -4.50
CA SER A 43 -11.31 3.42 -3.41
C SER A 43 -10.27 2.40 -3.85
N SER A 44 -10.58 1.57 -4.86
CA SER A 44 -9.63 0.63 -5.44
C SER A 44 -8.49 1.34 -6.19
N PHE A 45 -8.80 2.42 -6.91
CA PHE A 45 -7.77 3.25 -7.55
C PHE A 45 -6.89 3.94 -6.51
N ASP A 46 -7.49 4.62 -5.52
CA ASP A 46 -6.75 5.33 -4.47
C ASP A 46 -5.80 4.40 -3.70
N MET A 47 -6.21 3.14 -3.49
CA MET A 47 -5.40 2.12 -2.84
C MET A 47 -4.22 1.68 -3.70
N VAL A 48 -4.46 1.41 -4.99
CA VAL A 48 -3.39 1.01 -5.92
C VAL A 48 -2.41 2.15 -6.12
N ASP A 49 -2.90 3.36 -6.40
CA ASP A 49 -2.07 4.56 -6.57
C ASP A 49 -1.21 4.82 -5.34
N PHE A 50 -1.78 4.73 -4.15
CA PHE A 50 -1.03 4.90 -2.91
C PHE A 50 0.07 3.84 -2.74
N ILE A 51 -0.24 2.57 -3.01
CA ILE A 51 0.72 1.48 -2.79
C ILE A 51 1.87 1.53 -3.78
N VAL A 52 1.62 1.88 -5.04
CA VAL A 52 2.69 2.09 -6.03
C VAL A 52 3.58 3.27 -5.62
N ASN A 53 2.98 4.39 -5.21
CA ASN A 53 3.72 5.56 -4.73
C ASN A 53 4.55 5.29 -3.45
N TYR A 54 4.10 4.35 -2.60
CA TYR A 54 4.76 3.95 -1.36
C TYR A 54 5.38 2.55 -1.44
N HIS A 55 5.81 2.10 -2.63
CA HIS A 55 6.33 0.74 -2.80
C HIS A 55 7.53 0.44 -1.90
N VAL A 56 8.48 1.38 -1.74
CA VAL A 56 9.68 1.18 -0.90
C VAL A 56 9.33 0.87 0.57
N PRO A 57 8.52 1.67 1.28
CA PRO A 57 8.06 1.30 2.62
C PRO A 57 7.30 -0.03 2.68
N VAL A 58 6.43 -0.30 1.69
CA VAL A 58 5.62 -1.53 1.64
C VAL A 58 6.51 -2.77 1.49
N ASP A 59 7.47 -2.71 0.58
CA ASP A 59 8.45 -3.77 0.34
C ASP A 59 9.32 -4.00 1.58
N THR A 60 9.85 -2.92 2.16
CA THR A 60 10.64 -2.98 3.40
C THR A 60 9.86 -3.60 4.57
N MET A 61 8.56 -3.30 4.70
CA MET A 61 7.72 -3.87 5.76
C MET A 61 7.41 -5.34 5.55
N THR A 62 7.27 -5.78 4.30
CA THR A 62 6.91 -7.16 3.96
C THR A 62 8.13 -8.08 3.97
N ASP A 63 9.29 -7.58 3.53
CA ASP A 63 10.58 -8.27 3.61
C ASP A 63 11.04 -8.52 5.06
N LYS A 64 10.68 -7.61 5.99
CA LYS A 64 10.90 -7.80 7.43
C LYS A 64 10.03 -8.96 7.96
N GLN A 65 10.49 -10.21 7.79
CA GLN A 65 9.83 -11.44 8.27
C GLN A 65 9.36 -11.35 9.73
N ARG A 66 10.06 -10.57 10.56
CA ARG A 66 9.73 -10.31 11.98
C ARG A 66 8.37 -9.64 12.20
N LEU A 67 7.80 -8.96 11.21
CA LEU A 67 6.51 -8.29 11.30
C LEU A 67 5.33 -9.21 10.97
N GLY A 68 5.59 -10.48 10.59
CA GLY A 68 4.55 -11.41 10.18
C GLY A 68 3.79 -10.94 8.94
N LEU A 69 4.47 -10.16 8.08
CA LEU A 69 3.95 -9.61 6.83
C LEU A 69 4.52 -10.28 5.58
N GLY A 70 5.41 -11.26 5.72
CA GLY A 70 6.06 -11.93 4.59
C GLY A 70 5.12 -12.59 3.59
N ASN A 71 3.92 -13.01 4.01
CA ASN A 71 2.89 -13.54 3.11
C ASN A 71 2.26 -12.48 2.19
N TYR A 72 2.58 -11.20 2.40
CA TYR A 72 2.10 -10.07 1.59
C TYR A 72 3.22 -9.43 0.77
N THR A 73 4.41 -10.04 0.76
CA THR A 73 5.52 -9.61 -0.11
C THR A 73 5.07 -9.74 -1.55
N LEU A 74 5.29 -8.68 -2.31
CA LEU A 74 4.96 -8.64 -3.73
C LEU A 74 6.24 -8.89 -4.52
N ASP A 75 6.16 -9.76 -5.51
CA ASP A 75 7.27 -9.95 -6.43
C ASP A 75 7.33 -8.85 -7.51
N GLU A 76 8.42 -8.82 -8.28
CA GLU A 76 8.61 -7.82 -9.34
C GLU A 76 7.48 -7.85 -10.39
N HIS A 77 6.93 -9.04 -10.68
CA HIS A 77 5.84 -9.19 -11.63
C HIS A 77 4.53 -8.62 -11.07
N GLU A 78 4.20 -8.91 -9.81
CA GLU A 78 3.04 -8.35 -9.13
C GLU A 78 3.12 -6.82 -9.04
N TRP A 79 4.30 -6.26 -8.77
CA TRP A 79 4.53 -4.81 -8.82
C TRP A 79 4.25 -4.22 -10.21
N ARG A 80 4.75 -4.84 -11.27
CA ARG A 80 4.44 -4.40 -12.65
C ARG A 80 2.95 -4.47 -12.97
N VAL A 81 2.26 -5.51 -12.50
CA VAL A 81 0.80 -5.63 -12.70
C VAL A 81 0.06 -4.50 -11.98
N LEU A 82 0.52 -4.10 -10.78
CA LEU A 82 -0.06 -2.98 -10.06
C LEU A 82 0.16 -1.63 -10.75
N GLU A 83 1.34 -1.40 -11.32
CA GLU A 83 1.62 -0.21 -12.13
C GLU A 83 0.72 -0.16 -13.37
N GLN A 84 0.58 -1.27 -14.08
CA GLN A 84 -0.33 -1.36 -15.23
C GLN A 84 -1.80 -1.13 -14.83
N LEU A 85 -2.21 -1.69 -13.69
CA LEU A 85 -3.55 -1.49 -13.15
C LEU A 85 -3.78 -0.02 -12.75
N GLN A 86 -2.77 0.63 -12.17
CA GLN A 86 -2.82 2.05 -11.83
C GLN A 86 -3.10 2.90 -13.07
N ASP A 87 -2.40 2.64 -14.18
CA ASP A 87 -2.58 3.37 -15.44
C ASP A 87 -3.99 3.18 -16.01
N VAL A 88 -4.49 1.94 -16.07
CA VAL A 88 -5.84 1.65 -16.58
C VAL A 88 -6.92 2.28 -15.71
N LEU A 89 -6.78 2.21 -14.38
CA LEU A 89 -7.74 2.80 -13.45
C LEU A 89 -7.68 4.32 -13.48
N LYS A 90 -6.50 4.92 -13.66
CA LYS A 90 -6.33 6.37 -13.80
C LYS A 90 -7.13 6.88 -14.99
N ASP A 91 -7.00 6.23 -16.14
CA ASP A 91 -7.78 6.55 -17.33
C ASP A 91 -9.29 6.44 -17.06
N ALA A 92 -9.74 5.37 -16.40
CA ALA A 92 -11.15 5.20 -16.06
C ALA A 92 -11.68 6.31 -15.12
N THR A 93 -10.88 6.76 -14.15
CA THR A 93 -11.28 7.83 -13.22
C THR A 93 -11.31 9.23 -13.83
N LEU A 94 -10.66 9.46 -14.98
CA LEU A 94 -10.67 10.76 -15.66
C LEU A 94 -11.98 11.06 -16.42
N PHE A 95 -12.83 10.06 -16.64
CA PHE A 95 -14.08 10.19 -17.39
C PHE A 95 -15.35 10.33 -16.53
N PHE A 96 -15.21 10.48 -15.21
CA PHE A 96 -16.31 10.68 -14.25
C PHE A 96 -16.07 11.93 -13.40
#